data_AF-A0A0Q7PTM2-F1
#
_entry.id   AF-A0A0Q7PTM2-F1
#
_cell.length_a   1.000
_cell.length_b   1.000
_cell.length_c   1.000
_cell.angle_alpha   90.00
_cell.angle_beta   90.00
_cell.angle_gamma   90.00
#
_symmetry.space_group_name_H-M   'P 1'
#
loop_
_entity.id
_entity.type
_entity.pdbx_description
1 polymer ?
#
loop_
_entity_poly.entity_id
_entity_poly.type
_entity_poly.pdbx_seq_one_letter_code
_entity_poly.pdbx_strand_id
1 'polypeptide(L)'
;MHKDLQTYTHMHRWRRHAFAWLVALLLPFAFATGAHARDAQVWANTNSGVYHCPGGQYYGNTKRGKYLDESEAVAHGYRAAYHKPCSPAVAQRTREQVIDRLSPGPAGDTTTVWINTGSGVYHCPGTRYYGATKRGRYASEAEAIAAGNRPAYGQRC
;
A
#
# COMPACT_ATOMS: atom_id res chain seq x y z
N MET A 1 -75.71 44.91 -47.62
CA MET A 1 -74.49 45.73 -47.52
C MET A 1 -73.29 44.87 -47.90
N HIS A 2 -72.63 45.24 -49.01
CA HIS A 2 -71.21 45.07 -49.35
C HIS A 2 -70.46 43.72 -49.13
N LYS A 3 -70.12 43.09 -50.27
CA LYS A 3 -68.80 42.55 -50.71
C LYS A 3 -68.14 41.47 -49.83
N ASP A 4 -68.02 40.21 -50.25
CA ASP A 4 -67.18 39.60 -51.31
C ASP A 4 -65.89 38.95 -50.77
N LEU A 5 -65.65 37.73 -51.29
CA LEU A 5 -64.36 37.07 -51.56
C LEU A 5 -63.56 36.39 -50.43
N GLN A 6 -63.59 35.06 -50.53
CA GLN A 6 -62.50 34.08 -50.53
C GLN A 6 -61.03 34.52 -50.37
N THR A 7 -60.22 33.47 -50.08
CA THR A 7 -58.77 33.27 -50.26
C THR A 7 -57.87 33.78 -49.13
N TYR A 8 -57.23 32.87 -48.39
CA TYR A 8 -56.04 32.08 -48.75
C TYR A 8 -54.75 32.91 -48.62
N THR A 9 -53.74 32.26 -48.04
CA THR A 9 -52.36 32.68 -47.80
C THR A 9 -51.99 33.25 -46.43
N HIS A 10 -50.79 32.84 -46.04
CA HIS A 10 -49.84 33.49 -45.14
C HIS A 10 -49.94 33.10 -43.65
N MET A 11 -48.94 32.51 -43.01
CA MET A 11 -47.61 32.05 -43.41
C MET A 11 -47.02 31.28 -42.21
N HIS A 12 -46.24 30.25 -42.49
CA HIS A 12 -45.31 29.65 -41.52
C HIS A 12 -44.38 30.70 -40.91
N ARG A 13 -44.43 30.92 -39.58
CA ARG A 13 -43.26 31.43 -38.85
C ARG A 13 -43.30 31.28 -37.33
N TRP A 14 -43.31 30.08 -36.79
CA TRP A 14 -42.91 29.89 -35.38
C TRP A 14 -41.88 28.77 -35.25
N ARG A 15 -40.63 29.19 -35.44
CA ARG A 15 -39.43 28.86 -34.67
C ARG A 15 -39.30 27.39 -34.22
N ARG A 16 -38.44 26.70 -34.97
CA ARG A 16 -37.46 25.68 -34.52
C ARG A 16 -37.35 25.57 -32.99
N HIS A 17 -38.08 24.64 -32.37
CA HIS A 17 -37.65 24.04 -31.12
C HIS A 17 -36.79 22.83 -31.47
N ALA A 18 -35.53 23.12 -31.74
CA ALA A 18 -34.45 22.15 -31.66
C ALA A 18 -34.14 21.87 -30.18
N PHE A 19 -33.43 20.76 -29.97
CA PHE A 19 -32.68 20.36 -28.78
C PHE A 19 -33.37 19.41 -27.78
N ALA A 20 -33.11 18.13 -28.06
CA ALA A 20 -32.37 17.23 -27.18
C ALA A 20 -33.08 16.75 -25.91
N TRP A 21 -33.85 15.68 -26.11
CA TRP A 21 -34.17 14.72 -25.06
C TRP A 21 -32.94 13.86 -24.73
N LEU A 22 -32.76 13.61 -23.43
CA LEU A 22 -31.88 12.61 -22.79
C LEU A 22 -30.38 12.95 -22.70
N VAL A 23 -30.03 13.72 -21.67
CA VAL A 23 -28.71 13.67 -21.03
C VAL A 23 -28.54 12.28 -20.45
N ALA A 24 -27.73 11.44 -21.09
CA ALA A 24 -27.23 10.21 -20.50
C ALA A 24 -26.40 10.57 -19.26
N LEU A 25 -26.91 10.19 -18.08
CA LEU A 25 -26.20 10.21 -16.81
C LEU A 25 -25.03 9.22 -16.89
N LEU A 26 -23.91 9.67 -17.43
CA LEU A 26 -22.61 9.00 -17.28
C LEU A 26 -22.12 9.27 -15.86
N LEU A 27 -22.63 8.50 -14.90
CA LEU A 27 -21.98 8.36 -13.60
C LEU A 27 -20.59 7.75 -13.84
N PRO A 28 -19.48 8.44 -13.49
CA PRO A 28 -18.21 7.76 -13.42
C PRO A 28 -18.33 6.71 -12.33
N PHE A 29 -18.15 5.44 -12.70
CA PHE A 29 -17.98 4.35 -11.75
C PHE A 29 -16.70 4.66 -10.97
N ALA A 30 -16.84 5.30 -9.81
CA ALA A 30 -15.73 5.51 -8.90
C ALA A 30 -15.27 4.11 -8.46
N PHE A 31 -14.18 3.62 -9.05
CA PHE A 31 -13.45 2.47 -8.52
C PHE A 31 -12.92 2.88 -7.15
N ALA A 32 -13.68 2.54 -6.10
CA ALA A 32 -13.24 2.70 -4.73
C ALA A 32 -12.07 1.73 -4.49
N THR A 33 -10.83 2.21 -4.58
CA THR A 33 -9.60 1.47 -4.22
C THR A 33 -9.43 1.36 -2.70
N GLY A 34 -10.50 1.02 -1.98
CA GLY A 34 -10.56 1.05 -0.51
C GLY A 34 -10.26 -0.29 0.19
N ALA A 35 -10.03 -1.38 -0.55
CA ALA A 35 -9.89 -2.71 0.05
C ALA A 35 -8.49 -2.97 0.66
N HIS A 36 -7.42 -2.38 0.11
CA HIS A 36 -6.04 -2.59 0.55
C HIS A 36 -5.76 -2.12 1.99
N ALA A 37 -6.53 -1.14 2.50
CA ALA A 37 -6.31 -0.58 3.83
C ALA A 37 -6.62 -1.56 4.98
N ARG A 38 -7.20 -2.74 4.70
CA ARG A 38 -7.56 -3.76 5.70
C ARG A 38 -6.75 -5.05 5.59
N ASP A 39 -5.92 -5.18 4.57
CA ASP A 39 -5.13 -6.37 4.39
C ASP A 39 -3.88 -6.31 5.27
N ALA A 40 -3.57 -7.42 5.93
CA ALA A 40 -2.37 -7.53 6.74
C ALA A 40 -1.15 -7.40 5.84
N GLN A 41 -0.18 -6.55 6.20
CA GLN A 41 1.15 -6.62 5.57
C GLN A 41 1.81 -7.94 6.00
N VAL A 42 2.07 -8.83 5.06
CA VAL A 42 2.67 -10.15 5.28
C VAL A 42 4.10 -10.19 4.80
N TRP A 43 4.90 -11.06 5.40
CA TRP A 43 6.24 -11.37 4.90
C TRP A 43 6.18 -12.60 4.00
N ALA A 44 6.22 -12.40 2.69
CA ALA A 44 6.16 -13.46 1.68
C ALA A 44 7.56 -14.04 1.39
N ASN A 45 7.80 -15.30 1.74
CA ASN A 45 9.04 -16.00 1.42
C ASN A 45 9.00 -16.50 -0.03
N THR A 46 9.77 -15.84 -0.89
CA THR A 46 9.81 -16.11 -2.34
C THR A 46 10.42 -17.47 -2.70
N ASN A 47 11.09 -18.14 -1.77
CA ASN A 47 11.67 -19.47 -2.00
C ASN A 47 10.67 -20.60 -1.70
N SER A 48 9.87 -20.46 -0.64
CA SER A 48 8.92 -21.51 -0.23
C SER A 48 7.50 -21.26 -0.72
N GLY A 49 7.18 -20.06 -1.24
CA GLY A 49 5.82 -19.69 -1.58
C GLY A 49 4.91 -19.59 -0.35
N VAL A 50 5.48 -19.35 0.83
CA VAL A 50 4.74 -19.23 2.11
C VAL A 50 4.84 -17.80 2.62
N TYR A 51 3.72 -17.20 3.03
CA TYR A 51 3.72 -15.91 3.71
C TYR A 51 3.54 -16.07 5.22
N HIS A 52 4.14 -15.16 5.98
CA HIS A 52 4.09 -15.13 7.43
C HIS A 52 3.39 -13.87 7.91
N CYS A 53 2.50 -14.01 8.89
CA CYS A 53 1.77 -12.88 9.47
C CYS A 53 2.65 -12.06 10.43
N PRO A 54 2.32 -10.77 10.65
CA PRO A 54 2.91 -9.97 11.70
C PRO A 54 2.87 -10.68 13.06
N GLY A 55 3.97 -10.58 13.83
CA GLY A 55 4.13 -11.25 15.12
C GLY A 55 4.57 -12.72 15.05
N GLY A 56 4.60 -13.34 13.87
CA GLY A 56 5.16 -14.68 13.68
C GLY A 56 6.70 -14.69 13.63
N GLN A 57 7.33 -15.79 14.07
CA GLN A 57 8.80 -15.88 14.19
C GLN A 57 9.56 -15.61 12.88
N TYR A 58 8.94 -15.89 11.73
CA TYR A 58 9.56 -15.75 10.41
C TYR A 58 9.20 -14.44 9.71
N TYR A 59 8.35 -13.60 10.30
CA TYR A 59 7.99 -12.30 9.75
C TYR A 59 9.21 -11.40 9.65
N GLY A 60 9.64 -11.05 8.43
CA GLY A 60 10.84 -10.26 8.17
C GLY A 60 12.17 -11.01 8.35
N ASN A 61 12.16 -12.26 8.80
CA ASN A 61 13.40 -12.89 9.30
C ASN A 61 14.07 -13.84 8.29
N THR A 62 13.41 -14.18 7.17
CA THR A 62 14.01 -15.06 6.17
C THR A 62 14.99 -14.31 5.27
N LYS A 63 16.01 -15.01 4.74
CA LYS A 63 16.99 -14.42 3.81
C LYS A 63 16.37 -13.92 2.52
N ARG A 64 15.33 -14.61 2.06
CA ARG A 64 14.59 -14.31 0.83
C ARG A 64 13.14 -14.08 1.22
N GLY A 65 12.68 -12.87 1.01
CA GLY A 65 11.28 -12.52 1.19
C GLY A 65 11.05 -11.05 0.89
N LYS A 66 9.79 -10.70 0.72
CA LYS A 66 9.32 -9.34 0.50
C LYS A 66 8.05 -9.11 1.30
N TYR A 67 7.82 -7.88 1.71
CA TYR A 67 6.53 -7.49 2.25
C TYR A 67 5.52 -7.36 1.10
N LEU A 68 4.33 -7.92 1.30
CA LEU A 68 3.17 -7.79 0.41
C LEU A 68 1.93 -7.56 1.27
N ASP A 69 0.84 -7.09 0.67
CA ASP A 69 -0.48 -7.26 1.27
C ASP A 69 -0.85 -8.75 1.25
N GLU A 70 -1.58 -9.22 2.25
CA GLU A 70 -2.03 -10.62 2.30
C GLU A 70 -2.80 -11.02 1.04
N SER A 71 -3.70 -10.16 0.57
CA SER A 71 -4.47 -10.37 -0.66
C SER A 71 -3.57 -10.48 -1.89
N GLU A 72 -2.55 -9.63 -1.99
CA GLU A 72 -1.55 -9.66 -3.05
C GLU A 72 -0.70 -10.94 -2.99
N ALA A 73 -0.29 -11.35 -1.79
CA ALA A 73 0.42 -12.61 -1.59
C ALA A 73 -0.43 -13.81 -2.06
N VAL A 74 -1.70 -13.87 -1.67
CA VAL A 74 -2.63 -14.92 -2.12
C VAL A 74 -2.83 -14.85 -3.65
N ALA A 75 -2.98 -13.67 -4.22
CA ALA A 75 -3.10 -13.47 -5.68
C ALA A 75 -1.86 -13.95 -6.45
N HIS A 76 -0.68 -13.82 -5.85
CA HIS A 76 0.57 -14.36 -6.39
C HIS A 76 0.82 -15.85 -6.04
N GLY A 77 -0.17 -16.55 -5.47
CA GLY A 77 -0.11 -17.98 -5.19
C GLY A 77 0.67 -18.34 -3.92
N TYR A 78 0.99 -17.38 -3.05
CA TYR A 78 1.58 -17.67 -1.75
C TYR A 78 0.54 -18.28 -0.81
N ARG A 79 0.98 -19.25 -0.01
CA ARG A 79 0.16 -19.94 0.99
C ARG A 79 0.43 -19.39 2.37
N ALA A 80 -0.61 -19.29 3.19
CA ALA A 80 -0.45 -18.86 4.57
C ALA A 80 0.41 -19.86 5.35
N ALA A 81 1.34 -19.37 6.18
CA ALA A 81 2.05 -20.21 7.12
C ALA A 81 1.07 -20.96 8.02
N TYR A 82 1.29 -22.26 8.22
CA TYR A 82 0.40 -23.14 9.00
C TYR A 82 -1.06 -23.15 8.49
N HIS A 83 -1.28 -22.84 7.20
CA HIS A 83 -2.61 -22.74 6.59
C HIS A 83 -3.55 -21.74 7.30
N LYS A 84 -2.98 -20.77 8.02
CA LYS A 84 -3.74 -19.80 8.80
C LYS A 84 -3.57 -18.39 8.23
N PRO A 85 -4.61 -17.80 7.60
CA PRO A 85 -4.53 -16.41 7.16
C PRO A 85 -4.36 -15.47 8.35
N CYS A 86 -3.89 -14.27 8.08
CA CYS A 86 -3.70 -13.27 9.12
C CYS A 86 -5.06 -12.79 9.61
N SER A 87 -5.14 -12.46 10.91
CA SER A 87 -6.31 -11.75 11.42
C SER A 87 -6.12 -10.27 11.14
N PRO A 88 -7.02 -9.59 10.40
CA PRO A 88 -6.90 -8.16 10.12
C PRO A 88 -6.76 -7.31 11.40
N ALA A 89 -7.50 -7.67 12.46
CA ALA A 89 -7.42 -7.00 13.75
C ALA A 89 -6.07 -7.22 14.47
N VAL A 90 -5.49 -8.41 14.38
CA VAL A 90 -4.14 -8.68 14.92
C VAL A 90 -3.09 -7.94 14.10
N ALA A 91 -3.20 -7.96 12.77
CA ALA A 91 -2.29 -7.27 11.88
C ALA A 91 -2.30 -5.76 12.10
N GLN A 92 -3.48 -5.16 12.28
CA GLN A 92 -3.61 -3.73 12.59
C GLN A 92 -2.94 -3.39 13.93
N ARG A 93 -3.25 -4.13 15.01
CA ARG A 93 -2.61 -3.88 16.31
C ARG A 93 -1.11 -4.10 16.28
N THR A 94 -0.63 -5.12 15.58
CA THR A 94 0.82 -5.33 15.42
C THR A 94 1.45 -4.23 14.59
N ARG A 95 0.78 -3.73 13.54
CA ARG A 95 1.26 -2.58 12.76
C ARG A 95 1.39 -1.35 13.64
N GLU A 96 0.38 -1.05 14.44
CA GLU A 96 0.41 0.08 15.39
C GLU A 96 1.55 -0.08 16.40
N GLN A 97 1.74 -1.27 16.99
CA GLN A 97 2.84 -1.57 17.90
C GLN A 97 4.23 -1.47 17.25
N VAL A 98 4.35 -1.89 15.99
CA VAL A 98 5.60 -1.77 15.23
C VAL A 98 5.87 -0.30 14.90
N ILE A 99 4.86 0.47 14.47
CA ILE A 99 5.01 1.90 14.24
C ILE A 99 5.47 2.60 15.52
N ASP A 100 4.85 2.29 16.66
CA ASP A 100 5.23 2.83 17.96
C ASP A 100 6.69 2.49 18.32
N ARG A 101 7.08 1.20 18.23
CA ARG A 101 8.45 0.75 18.50
C ARG A 101 9.50 1.31 17.53
N LEU A 102 9.10 1.60 16.29
CA LEU A 102 9.99 2.11 15.27
C LEU A 102 9.97 3.64 15.17
N SER A 103 9.06 4.31 15.89
CA SER A 103 8.94 5.78 15.85
C SER A 103 10.23 6.42 16.37
N PRO A 104 10.79 7.44 15.68
CA PRO A 104 11.90 8.23 16.18
C PRO A 104 11.57 8.85 17.53
N GLY A 105 12.36 8.51 18.56
CA GLY A 105 12.39 9.28 19.78
C GLY A 105 12.95 10.69 19.52
N PRO A 106 12.70 11.65 20.42
CA PRO A 106 13.14 13.05 20.28
C PRO A 106 14.67 13.24 20.28
N ALA A 107 15.45 12.16 20.45
CA ALA A 107 16.90 12.15 20.52
C ALA A 107 17.56 11.23 19.48
N GLY A 108 16.85 10.84 18.40
CA GLY A 108 17.57 10.30 17.23
C GLY A 108 18.62 11.34 16.81
N ASP A 109 19.86 11.03 16.45
CA ASP A 109 20.23 10.02 15.46
C ASP A 109 21.72 9.63 15.58
N THR A 110 22.35 9.73 16.75
CA THR A 110 23.82 9.52 16.85
C THR A 110 24.24 8.06 16.77
N THR A 111 23.31 7.11 16.96
CA THR A 111 23.62 5.69 16.86
C THR A 111 24.03 5.34 15.44
N THR A 112 25.30 5.01 15.28
CA THR A 112 25.84 4.49 14.03
C THR A 112 25.40 3.04 13.89
N VAL A 113 24.72 2.72 12.80
CA VAL A 113 24.25 1.37 12.46
C VAL A 113 25.00 0.85 11.25
N TRP A 114 25.01 -0.48 11.09
CA TRP A 114 25.57 -1.14 9.92
C TRP A 114 24.45 -1.59 8.97
N ILE A 115 24.29 -0.93 7.82
CA ILE A 115 23.31 -1.28 6.80
C ILE A 115 23.87 -2.35 5.87
N ASN A 116 23.22 -3.51 5.79
CA ASN A 116 23.45 -4.48 4.72
C ASN A 116 22.67 -4.08 3.45
N THR A 117 23.38 -3.52 2.47
CA THR A 117 22.81 -3.01 1.22
C THR A 117 22.25 -4.10 0.30
N GLY A 118 22.61 -5.37 0.51
CA GLY A 118 22.05 -6.49 -0.24
C GLY A 118 20.66 -6.92 0.24
N SER A 119 20.34 -6.68 1.52
CA SER A 119 19.08 -7.11 2.13
C SER A 119 18.19 -5.98 2.66
N GLY A 120 18.68 -4.75 2.68
CA GLY A 120 17.97 -3.60 3.26
C GLY A 120 17.76 -3.73 4.78
N VAL A 121 18.65 -4.46 5.47
CA VAL A 121 18.60 -4.68 6.93
C VAL A 121 19.72 -3.92 7.58
N TYR A 122 19.43 -3.13 8.62
CA TYR A 122 20.48 -2.50 9.43
C TYR A 122 20.66 -3.24 10.76
N HIS A 123 21.89 -3.23 11.26
CA HIS A 123 22.32 -3.92 12.46
C HIS A 123 22.81 -2.93 13.50
N CYS A 124 22.41 -3.11 14.76
CA CYS A 124 22.84 -2.27 15.88
C CYS A 124 24.25 -2.64 16.37
N PRO A 125 24.98 -1.69 16.97
CA PRO A 125 26.21 -1.97 17.69
C PRO A 125 26.07 -3.16 18.65
N GLY A 126 27.09 -4.01 18.74
CA GLY A 126 27.09 -5.21 19.59
C GLY A 126 26.32 -6.41 19.05
N THR A 127 25.59 -6.30 17.94
CA THR A 127 24.95 -7.45 17.30
C THR A 127 25.90 -8.21 16.39
N ARG A 128 25.67 -9.52 16.20
CA ARG A 128 26.52 -10.44 15.40
C ARG A 128 26.91 -9.92 14.01
N TYR A 129 26.04 -9.14 13.35
CA TYR A 129 26.23 -8.73 11.96
C TYR A 129 26.65 -7.25 11.81
N TYR A 130 26.86 -6.53 12.90
CA TYR A 130 27.37 -5.17 12.88
C TYR A 130 28.79 -5.13 12.30
N GLY A 131 28.99 -4.45 11.17
CA GLY A 131 30.29 -4.39 10.47
C GLY A 131 30.73 -5.70 9.81
N ALA A 132 29.89 -6.73 9.77
CA ALA A 132 30.35 -8.09 9.44
C ALA A 132 29.88 -8.60 8.07
N THR A 133 28.93 -7.93 7.40
CA THR A 133 28.42 -8.39 6.09
C THR A 133 29.34 -7.92 4.96
N LYS A 134 29.58 -8.76 3.94
CA LYS A 134 30.44 -8.39 2.80
C LYS A 134 29.98 -7.13 2.06
N ARG A 135 28.66 -6.95 2.00
CA ARG A 135 28.00 -5.78 1.42
C ARG A 135 27.38 -5.01 2.57
N GLY A 136 27.90 -3.83 2.85
CA GLY A 136 27.29 -2.94 3.81
C GLY A 136 28.04 -1.63 3.97
N ARG A 137 27.42 -0.71 4.71
CA ARG A 137 27.97 0.60 5.05
C ARG A 137 27.47 1.04 6.41
N TYR A 138 28.26 1.88 7.09
CA TYR A 138 27.79 2.59 8.25
C TYR A 138 26.88 3.76 7.84
N ALA A 139 25.91 4.07 8.70
CA ALA A 139 24.97 5.19 8.56
C ALA A 139 24.45 5.56 9.95
N SER A 140 23.82 6.72 10.11
CA SER A 140 22.97 6.93 11.29
C SER A 140 21.76 6.01 11.22
N GLU A 141 21.21 5.66 12.38
CA GLU A 141 19.95 4.89 12.40
C GLU A 141 18.84 5.63 11.66
N ALA A 142 18.72 6.95 11.84
CA ALA A 142 17.70 7.74 11.16
C ALA A 142 17.88 7.74 9.65
N GLU A 143 19.11 7.82 9.14
CA GLU A 143 19.38 7.67 7.71
C GLU A 143 18.99 6.27 7.22
N ALA A 144 19.27 5.22 8.00
CA ALA A 144 18.89 3.86 7.64
C ALA A 144 17.37 3.73 7.50
N ILE A 145 16.61 4.24 8.48
CA ILE A 145 15.14 4.24 8.48
C ILE A 145 14.59 5.10 7.33
N ALA A 146 15.13 6.31 7.12
CA ALA A 146 14.73 7.20 6.05
C ALA A 146 14.99 6.61 4.66
N ALA A 147 16.05 5.81 4.52
CA ALA A 147 16.36 5.05 3.32
C ALA A 147 15.55 3.74 3.20
N GLY A 148 14.56 3.50 4.07
CA GLY A 148 13.68 2.34 4.03
C GLY A 148 14.32 1.04 4.51
N ASN A 149 15.46 1.10 5.20
CA ASN A 149 16.07 -0.09 5.79
C ASN A 149 15.33 -0.50 7.06
N ARG A 150 15.21 -1.81 7.26
CA ARG A 150 14.54 -2.38 8.44
C ARG A 150 15.55 -2.77 9.51
N PRO A 151 15.23 -2.60 10.81
CA PRO A 151 16.10 -3.10 11.86
C PRO A 151 16.21 -4.62 11.80
N ALA A 152 17.41 -5.12 12.08
CA ALA A 152 17.60 -6.52 12.43
C ALA A 152 16.79 -6.83 13.70
N TYR A 153 16.24 -8.04 13.75
CA TYR A 153 15.46 -8.51 14.91
C TYR A 153 14.20 -7.69 15.23
N GLY A 154 13.77 -6.81 14.32
CA GLY A 154 12.55 -6.01 14.46
C GLY A 154 12.63 -4.95 15.56
N GLN A 155 13.84 -4.55 15.98
CA GLN A 155 14.07 -3.57 17.05
C GLN A 155 15.12 -2.55 16.63
N ARG A 156 14.83 -1.28 16.93
CA ARG A 156 15.75 -0.17 16.77
C ARG A 156 16.97 -0.30 17.68
N CYS A 157 17.99 0.48 17.36
CA CYS A 157 19.08 0.81 18.25
C CYS A 157 18.69 2.05 19.08
#